data_AF-A0A7C1R3B2-F1
#
_entry.id   AF-A0A7C1R3B2-F1
#
_cell.length_a   1.000
_cell.length_b   1.000
_cell.length_c   1.000
_cell.angle_alpha   90.00
_cell.angle_beta   90.00
_cell.angle_gamma   90.00
#
_symmetry.space_group_name_H-M   'P 1'
#
loop_
_entity.id
_entity.type
_entity.pdbx_description
1 polymer ?
#
loop_
_entity_poly.entity_id
_entity_poly.type
_entity_poly.pdbx_seq_one_letter_code
_entity_poly.pdbx_strand_id
1 'polypeptide(L)'
;MKKTTLFLVFVFLLINFTLSSSLVAQELSDPELNFEAAWKSYDLNYGAFIPKKVDWDLLYRVYRPKVTPQTTDDELFDIISAMLKQLNDNHVSLRTETRRFGAGITSDLERGDFSLDLVKEKYLKGKLKQRVKSRRGNLIFTFGWITDEIGYFYFRNFSSRKES
;
A
#
# COMPACT_ATOMS: atom_id res chain seq x y z
N MET A 1 23.97 -57.54 -27.17
CA MET A 1 22.82 -57.19 -26.31
C MET A 1 23.26 -56.52 -25.01
N LYS A 2 24.06 -57.15 -24.13
CA LYS A 2 24.51 -56.55 -22.85
C LYS A 2 25.22 -55.19 -22.98
N LYS A 3 26.08 -55.01 -23.99
CA LYS A 3 26.81 -53.74 -24.23
C LYS A 3 25.91 -52.59 -24.69
N THR A 4 24.87 -52.89 -25.47
CA THR A 4 23.89 -51.92 -25.97
C THR A 4 22.96 -51.44 -24.86
N THR A 5 22.55 -52.35 -23.96
CA THR A 5 21.77 -52.01 -22.76
C THR A 5 22.57 -51.13 -21.79
N LEU A 6 23.86 -51.43 -21.58
CA LEU A 6 24.73 -50.63 -20.72
C LEU A 6 24.96 -49.21 -21.25
N PHE A 7 25.09 -49.07 -22.58
CA PHE A 7 25.19 -47.78 -23.25
C PHE A 7 23.93 -46.93 -23.10
N LEU A 8 22.74 -47.55 -23.24
CA LEU A 8 21.46 -46.85 -23.06
C LEU A 8 21.23 -46.39 -21.61
N VAL A 9 21.62 -47.19 -20.61
CA VAL A 9 21.56 -46.80 -19.20
C VAL A 9 22.50 -45.64 -18.90
N PHE A 10 23.69 -45.62 -19.51
CA PHE A 10 24.65 -44.53 -19.35
C PHE A 10 24.18 -43.22 -19.98
N VAL A 11 23.57 -43.27 -21.17
CA VAL A 11 22.96 -42.10 -21.82
C VAL A 11 21.77 -41.57 -20.99
N PHE A 12 20.95 -42.45 -20.43
CA PHE A 12 19.86 -42.04 -19.54
C PHE A 12 20.38 -41.35 -18.27
N LEU A 13 21.45 -41.85 -17.65
CA LEU A 13 22.10 -41.23 -16.50
C LEU A 13 22.71 -39.85 -16.83
N LEU A 14 23.30 -39.68 -18.02
CA LEU A 14 23.83 -38.40 -18.47
C LEU A 14 22.74 -37.34 -18.70
N ILE A 15 21.59 -37.72 -19.27
CA ILE A 15 20.44 -36.82 -19.47
C ILE A 15 19.87 -36.34 -18.13
N ASN A 16 19.77 -37.23 -17.13
CA ASN A 16 19.32 -36.87 -15.79
C ASN A 16 20.33 -35.95 -15.08
N PHE A 17 21.64 -36.18 -15.26
CA PHE A 17 22.69 -35.36 -14.65
C PHE A 17 22.72 -33.92 -15.19
N THR A 18 22.44 -33.71 -16.49
CA THR A 18 22.37 -32.38 -17.09
C THR A 18 21.10 -31.60 -16.73
N LEU A 19 20.02 -32.28 -16.30
CA LEU A 19 18.78 -31.63 -15.88
C LEU A 19 18.87 -31.13 -14.43
N SER A 20 19.62 -31.82 -13.57
CA SER A 20 19.81 -31.46 -12.16
C SER A 20 20.59 -30.16 -11.93
N SER A 21 21.45 -29.73 -12.86
CA SER A 21 22.23 -28.49 -12.74
C SER A 21 21.41 -27.21 -12.99
N SER A 22 20.17 -27.36 -13.50
CA SER A 22 19.28 -26.24 -13.82
C SER A 22 18.22 -25.95 -12.74
N LEU A 23 18.29 -26.65 -11.60
CA LEU A 23 17.28 -26.61 -10.53
C LEU A 23 17.82 -26.01 -9.22
N VAL A 24 18.88 -25.21 -9.29
CA VAL A 24 19.19 -24.28 -8.20
C VAL A 24 18.20 -23.13 -8.35
N ALA A 25 17.23 -23.03 -7.45
CA ALA A 25 16.38 -21.84 -7.35
C ALA A 25 17.32 -20.64 -7.20
N GLN A 26 17.34 -19.77 -8.21
CA GLN A 26 18.13 -18.55 -8.15
C GLN A 26 17.63 -17.74 -6.95
N GLU A 27 18.53 -17.39 -6.03
CA GLU A 27 18.18 -16.48 -4.95
C GLU A 27 17.72 -15.15 -5.56
N LEU A 28 16.57 -14.66 -5.09
CA LEU A 28 16.03 -13.40 -5.55
C LEU A 28 16.97 -12.27 -5.13
N SER A 29 17.18 -11.34 -6.05
CA SER A 29 17.85 -10.08 -5.76
C SER A 29 17.01 -9.17 -4.85
N ASP A 30 17.63 -8.17 -4.23
CA ASP A 30 16.94 -7.19 -3.38
C ASP A 30 15.70 -6.52 -4.03
N PRO A 31 15.73 -6.03 -5.29
CA PRO A 31 14.53 -5.44 -5.90
C PRO A 31 13.41 -6.46 -6.09
N GLU A 32 13.74 -7.71 -6.40
CA GLU A 32 12.76 -8.79 -6.52
C GLU A 32 12.16 -9.15 -5.17
N LEU A 33 12.99 -9.28 -4.12
CA LEU A 33 12.52 -9.52 -2.75
C LEU A 33 11.59 -8.40 -2.27
N ASN A 34 11.92 -7.14 -2.55
CA ASN A 34 11.09 -6.00 -2.22
C ASN A 34 9.74 -6.02 -2.97
N PHE A 35 9.72 -6.40 -4.24
CA PHE A 35 8.48 -6.59 -4.99
C PHE A 35 7.62 -7.71 -4.37
N GLU A 36 8.20 -8.87 -4.08
CA GLU A 36 7.49 -10.00 -3.45
C GLU A 36 6.89 -9.60 -2.10
N ALA A 37 7.67 -8.89 -1.28
CA ALA A 37 7.22 -8.41 0.02
C ALA A 37 6.04 -7.44 -0.12
N ALA A 38 6.11 -6.50 -1.06
CA ALA A 38 5.02 -5.58 -1.34
C ALA A 38 3.77 -6.33 -1.80
N TRP A 39 3.91 -7.22 -2.79
CA TRP A 39 2.78 -7.96 -3.35
C TRP A 39 2.07 -8.82 -2.28
N LYS A 40 2.86 -9.59 -1.52
CA LYS A 40 2.35 -10.48 -0.46
C LYS A 40 1.71 -9.71 0.70
N SER A 41 2.22 -8.52 1.02
CA SER A 41 1.62 -7.67 2.04
C SER A 41 0.18 -7.29 1.67
N TYR A 42 -0.08 -6.91 0.42
CA TYR A 42 -1.43 -6.61 -0.05
C TYR A 42 -2.28 -7.88 -0.19
N ASP A 43 -1.70 -8.98 -0.66
CA ASP A 43 -2.39 -10.28 -0.75
C ASP A 43 -2.97 -10.71 0.61
N LEU A 44 -2.18 -10.56 1.68
CA LEU A 44 -2.58 -10.98 3.03
C LEU A 44 -3.52 -10.00 3.74
N ASN A 45 -3.46 -8.71 3.42
CA ASN A 45 -4.10 -7.66 4.25
C ASN A 45 -5.17 -6.84 3.54
N TYR A 46 -5.23 -6.86 2.20
CA TYR A 46 -6.16 -6.01 1.45
C TYR A 46 -7.52 -6.69 1.26
N GLY A 47 -8.50 -6.29 2.08
CA GLY A 47 -9.82 -6.93 2.12
C GLY A 47 -10.77 -6.58 0.96
N ALA A 48 -10.36 -5.75 0.00
CA ALA A 48 -11.27 -5.17 -1.00
C ALA A 48 -11.08 -5.69 -2.43
N PHE A 49 -10.27 -6.75 -2.66
CA PHE A 49 -10.11 -7.33 -4.00
C PHE A 49 -11.44 -7.80 -4.61
N ILE A 50 -12.20 -8.62 -3.86
CA ILE A 50 -13.49 -9.18 -4.30
C ILE A 50 -14.53 -8.10 -4.64
N PRO A 51 -14.89 -7.17 -3.73
CA PRO A 51 -15.90 -6.17 -4.03
C PRO A 51 -15.48 -5.21 -5.16
N LYS A 52 -14.17 -5.02 -5.38
CA LYS A 52 -13.65 -4.22 -6.49
C LYS A 52 -13.43 -5.01 -7.78
N LYS A 53 -13.68 -6.32 -7.78
CA LYS A 53 -13.43 -7.23 -8.91
C LYS A 53 -11.99 -7.13 -9.44
N VAL A 54 -11.03 -6.97 -8.54
CA VAL A 54 -9.60 -6.94 -8.87
C VAL A 54 -9.07 -8.37 -8.84
N ASP A 55 -8.48 -8.81 -9.96
CA ASP A 55 -7.70 -10.04 -10.02
C ASP A 55 -6.26 -9.73 -9.60
N TRP A 56 -5.96 -9.97 -8.32
CA TRP A 56 -4.64 -9.66 -7.74
C TRP A 56 -3.52 -10.53 -8.32
N ASP A 57 -3.81 -11.79 -8.62
CA ASP A 57 -2.86 -12.72 -9.25
C ASP A 57 -2.55 -12.31 -10.70
N LEU A 58 -3.53 -11.77 -11.42
CA LEU A 58 -3.28 -11.19 -12.75
C LEU A 58 -2.29 -10.03 -12.66
N LEU A 59 -2.44 -9.16 -11.67
CA LEU A 59 -1.50 -8.06 -11.48
C LEU A 59 -0.10 -8.58 -11.15
N TYR A 60 0.03 -9.66 -10.35
CA TYR A 60 1.32 -10.32 -10.16
C TYR A 60 1.95 -10.73 -11.50
N ARG A 61 1.20 -11.47 -12.33
CA ARG A 61 1.68 -11.95 -13.64
C ARG A 61 2.07 -10.82 -14.59
N VAL A 62 1.42 -9.66 -14.50
CA VAL A 62 1.72 -8.49 -15.35
C VAL A 62 2.95 -7.71 -14.86
N TYR A 63 3.10 -7.53 -13.54
CA TYR A 63 4.11 -6.62 -12.99
C TYR A 63 5.37 -7.34 -12.51
N ARG A 64 5.28 -8.56 -11.98
CA ARG A 64 6.44 -9.31 -11.48
C ARG A 64 7.55 -9.48 -12.53
N PRO A 65 7.26 -9.82 -13.81
CA PRO A 65 8.31 -9.99 -14.82
C PRO A 65 9.06 -8.70 -15.18
N LYS A 66 8.57 -7.53 -14.76
CA LYS A 66 9.23 -6.24 -14.99
C LYS A 66 10.36 -5.98 -13.99
N VAL A 67 10.43 -6.73 -12.90
CA VAL A 67 11.45 -6.59 -11.87
C VAL A 67 12.54 -7.61 -12.10
N THR A 68 13.77 -7.13 -12.19
CA THR A 68 14.98 -7.90 -12.47
C THR A 68 16.06 -7.54 -11.44
N PRO A 69 17.16 -8.30 -11.36
CA PRO A 69 18.29 -7.95 -10.51
C PRO A 69 18.94 -6.59 -10.83
N GLN A 70 18.68 -6.01 -12.00
CA GLN A 70 19.20 -4.70 -12.41
C GLN A 70 18.20 -3.56 -12.20
N THR A 71 16.98 -3.86 -11.73
CA THR A 71 15.96 -2.85 -11.47
C THR A 71 16.40 -1.94 -10.34
N THR A 72 16.45 -0.65 -10.61
CA THR A 72 16.79 0.39 -9.63
C THR A 72 15.64 0.64 -8.66
N ASP A 73 15.92 1.28 -7.53
CA ASP A 73 14.89 1.64 -6.53
C ASP A 73 13.80 2.55 -7.13
N ASP A 74 14.16 3.45 -8.04
CA ASP A 74 13.22 4.35 -8.70
C ASP A 74 12.29 3.61 -9.68
N GLU A 75 12.85 2.70 -10.48
CA GLU A 75 12.07 1.83 -11.37
C GLU A 75 11.17 0.89 -10.57
N LEU A 76 11.69 0.33 -9.47
CA LEU A 76 10.91 -0.54 -8.59
C LEU A 76 9.74 0.22 -7.97
N PHE A 77 9.97 1.45 -7.49
CA PHE A 77 8.91 2.30 -6.96
C PHE A 77 7.82 2.55 -8.01
N ASP A 78 8.19 2.84 -9.26
CA ASP A 78 7.25 3.07 -10.35
C ASP A 78 6.46 1.80 -10.71
N ILE A 79 7.12 0.65 -10.77
CA ILE A 79 6.49 -0.65 -11.04
C ILE A 79 5.46 -0.98 -9.95
N ILE A 80 5.84 -0.89 -8.67
CA ILE A 80 4.92 -1.17 -7.55
C ILE A 80 3.79 -0.14 -7.51
N SER A 81 4.07 1.14 -7.71
CA SER A 81 3.05 2.19 -7.75
C SER A 81 2.04 1.95 -8.87
N ALA A 82 2.49 1.58 -10.06
CA ALA A 82 1.63 1.27 -11.19
C ALA A 82 0.73 0.03 -10.93
N MET A 83 1.27 -0.98 -10.25
CA MET A 83 0.50 -2.15 -9.79
C MET A 83 -0.58 -1.74 -8.78
N LEU A 84 -0.19 -1.00 -7.74
CA LEU A 84 -1.11 -0.55 -6.69
C LEU A 84 -2.15 0.45 -7.19
N LYS A 85 -1.84 1.23 -8.25
CA LYS A 85 -2.81 2.15 -8.88
C LYS A 85 -4.06 1.43 -9.37
N GLN A 86 -3.95 0.17 -9.80
CA GLN A 86 -5.08 -0.64 -10.28
C GLN A 86 -6.11 -0.91 -9.18
N LEU A 87 -5.74 -0.78 -7.89
CA LEU A 87 -6.68 -0.93 -6.78
C LEU A 87 -7.66 0.24 -6.66
N ASN A 88 -7.36 1.39 -7.29
CA ASN A 88 -8.16 2.61 -7.27
C ASN A 88 -8.71 2.92 -5.86
N ASP A 89 -7.80 3.03 -4.89
CA ASP A 89 -8.13 3.14 -3.48
C ASP A 89 -7.41 4.31 -2.81
N ASN A 90 -8.18 5.21 -2.19
CA ASN A 90 -7.65 6.38 -1.50
C ASN A 90 -6.82 6.04 -0.26
N HIS A 91 -6.91 4.81 0.25
CA HIS A 91 -6.17 4.35 1.42
C HIS A 91 -4.91 3.58 1.07
N VAL A 92 -4.70 3.26 -0.21
CA VAL A 92 -3.51 2.58 -0.70
C VAL A 92 -2.47 3.61 -1.07
N SER A 93 -1.29 3.47 -0.48
CA SER A 93 -0.16 4.37 -0.72
C SER A 93 1.17 3.64 -0.67
N LEU A 94 2.16 4.18 -1.37
CA LEU A 94 3.55 3.75 -1.30
C LEU A 94 4.41 4.96 -0.94
N ARG A 95 5.43 4.75 -0.10
CA ARG A 95 6.29 5.84 0.36
C ARG A 95 7.71 5.35 0.56
N THR A 96 8.66 6.16 0.11
CA THR A 96 10.08 6.09 0.47
C THR A 96 10.45 7.34 1.29
N GLU A 97 11.72 7.51 1.60
CA GLU A 97 12.21 8.75 2.24
C GLU A 97 11.94 9.99 1.38
N THR A 98 12.04 9.86 0.06
CA THR A 98 12.00 10.97 -0.90
C THR A 98 10.74 11.00 -1.77
N ARG A 99 10.02 9.88 -1.91
CA ARG A 99 8.88 9.74 -2.84
C ARG A 99 7.62 9.27 -2.13
N ARG A 100 6.47 9.70 -2.64
CA ARG A 100 5.14 9.27 -2.15
C ARG A 100 4.19 9.09 -3.32
N PHE A 101 3.37 8.05 -3.23
CA PHE A 101 2.34 7.69 -4.19
C PHE A 101 1.03 7.37 -3.46
N GLY A 102 -0.11 7.70 -4.08
CA GLY A 102 -1.45 7.31 -3.63
C GLY A 102 -2.26 6.74 -4.80
N ALA A 103 -2.97 5.63 -4.58
CA ALA A 103 -3.66 4.92 -5.66
C ALA A 103 -5.02 5.54 -6.03
N GLY A 104 -5.74 6.11 -5.08
CA GLY A 104 -7.07 6.68 -5.33
C GLY A 104 -7.07 8.06 -5.98
N ILE A 105 -8.27 8.59 -6.21
CA ILE A 105 -8.53 9.88 -6.89
C ILE A 105 -8.37 11.07 -5.93
N THR A 106 -8.56 10.85 -4.63
CA THR A 106 -8.47 11.93 -3.61
C THR A 106 -7.05 12.45 -3.41
N SER A 107 -6.02 11.78 -3.94
CA SER A 107 -4.68 12.37 -4.02
C SER A 107 -4.68 13.67 -4.82
N ASP A 108 -5.61 13.78 -5.77
CA ASP A 108 -5.64 14.84 -6.78
C ASP A 108 -6.79 15.85 -6.52
N LEU A 109 -7.58 15.65 -5.46
CA LEU A 109 -8.73 16.49 -5.12
C LEU A 109 -8.42 17.40 -3.93
N GLU A 110 -8.79 18.68 -4.06
CA GLU A 110 -8.87 19.59 -2.92
C GLU A 110 -10.07 19.21 -2.04
N ARG A 111 -9.83 19.00 -0.75
CA ARG A 111 -10.91 18.69 0.21
C ARG A 111 -11.61 19.98 0.63
N GLY A 112 -12.75 20.28 0.01
CA GLY A 112 -13.58 21.45 0.29
C GLY A 112 -14.88 21.18 1.04
N ASP A 113 -15.20 19.91 1.32
CA ASP A 113 -16.55 19.46 1.69
C ASP A 113 -17.01 19.94 3.08
N PHE A 114 -16.09 20.47 3.90
CA PHE A 114 -16.38 20.93 5.25
C PHE A 114 -15.61 22.21 5.60
N SER A 115 -16.34 23.23 6.08
CA SER A 115 -15.77 24.46 6.64
C SER A 115 -16.11 24.59 8.11
N LEU A 116 -15.10 24.37 8.97
CA LEU A 116 -15.25 24.60 10.41
C LEU A 116 -15.52 26.08 10.71
N ASP A 117 -15.01 27.01 9.90
CA ASP A 117 -15.21 28.44 10.11
C ASP A 117 -16.67 28.84 9.82
N LEU A 118 -17.29 28.28 8.79
CA LEU A 118 -18.74 28.42 8.56
C LEU A 118 -19.55 27.93 9.76
N VAL A 119 -19.20 26.78 10.35
CA VAL A 119 -19.86 26.25 11.56
C VAL A 119 -19.73 27.24 12.73
N LYS A 120 -18.52 27.76 12.98
CA LYS A 120 -18.28 28.72 14.07
C LYS A 120 -18.98 30.05 13.87
N GLU A 121 -19.05 30.54 12.64
CA GLU A 121 -19.55 31.88 12.33
C GLU A 121 -21.07 31.90 12.23
N LYS A 122 -21.65 30.89 11.59
CA LYS A 122 -23.09 30.88 11.26
C LYS A 122 -23.94 30.04 12.21
N TYR A 123 -23.37 28.98 12.81
CA TYR A 123 -24.17 27.98 13.51
C TYR A 123 -23.94 27.90 15.02
N LEU A 124 -22.74 28.21 15.52
CA LEU A 124 -22.49 28.23 16.97
C LEU A 124 -22.98 29.54 17.63
N LYS A 125 -23.87 29.40 18.61
CA LYS A 125 -24.42 30.49 19.43
C LYS A 125 -23.57 30.76 20.68
N GLY A 126 -23.57 32.00 21.15
CA GLY A 126 -22.95 32.41 22.43
C GLY A 126 -21.43 32.64 22.42
N LYS A 127 -20.88 32.96 23.61
CA LYS A 127 -19.45 33.31 23.82
C LYS A 127 -18.54 32.08 24.04
N LEU A 128 -19.09 30.91 24.34
CA LEU A 128 -18.30 29.68 24.55
C LEU A 128 -17.92 29.06 23.21
N LYS A 129 -16.84 29.57 22.63
CA LYS A 129 -16.11 28.97 21.50
C LYS A 129 -14.73 28.56 22.00
N GLN A 130 -14.67 27.60 22.91
CA GLN A 130 -13.37 27.24 23.49
C GLN A 130 -12.60 26.32 22.55
N ARG A 131 -11.39 26.78 22.23
CA ARG A 131 -10.36 26.01 21.54
C ARG A 131 -9.48 25.39 22.62
N VAL A 132 -9.72 24.12 22.97
CA VAL A 132 -8.75 23.41 23.81
C VAL A 132 -7.56 23.09 22.92
N LYS A 133 -6.46 23.81 23.15
CA LYS A 133 -5.18 23.53 22.51
C LYS A 133 -4.44 22.49 23.34
N SER A 134 -3.75 21.57 22.70
CA SER A 134 -2.79 20.70 23.38
C SER A 134 -1.63 21.54 23.90
N ARG A 135 -0.83 20.97 24.81
CA ARG A 135 0.46 21.54 25.26
C ARG A 135 1.39 21.94 24.10
N ARG A 136 1.20 21.38 22.90
CA ARG A 136 1.98 21.71 21.68
C ARG A 136 1.24 22.65 20.71
N GLY A 137 0.18 23.32 21.14
CA GLY A 137 -0.53 24.36 20.37
C GLY A 137 -1.57 23.86 19.36
N ASN A 138 -1.70 22.55 19.15
CA ASN A 138 -2.67 21.98 18.22
C ASN A 138 -4.09 21.99 18.80
N LEU A 139 -5.08 22.36 17.99
CA LEU A 139 -6.49 22.32 18.39
C LEU A 139 -6.95 20.87 18.59
N ILE A 140 -7.36 20.51 19.82
CA ILE A 140 -7.82 19.17 20.18
C ILE A 140 -9.30 19.01 19.80
N PHE A 141 -10.16 19.91 20.27
CA PHE A 141 -11.56 19.99 19.85
C PHE A 141 -12.08 21.42 19.85
N THR A 142 -13.12 21.66 19.04
CA THR A 142 -13.97 22.87 19.07
C THR A 142 -15.34 22.47 19.53
N PHE A 143 -15.91 23.18 20.50
CA PHE A 143 -17.25 22.90 20.98
C PHE A 143 -18.05 24.18 21.21
N GLY A 144 -19.36 24.03 21.29
CA GLY A 144 -20.30 25.11 21.55
C GLY A 144 -21.74 24.61 21.47
N TRP A 145 -22.69 25.54 21.54
CA TRP A 145 -24.12 25.24 21.41
C TRP A 145 -24.62 25.73 20.06
N ILE A 146 -25.42 24.91 19.36
CA ILE A 146 -26.14 25.33 18.13
C ILE A 146 -27.51 25.91 18.49
N THR A 147 -28.18 25.27 19.45
CA THR A 147 -29.40 25.75 20.11
C THR A 147 -29.25 25.57 21.62
N ASP A 148 -30.24 25.98 22.39
CA ASP A 148 -30.23 25.83 23.86
C ASP A 148 -30.29 24.36 24.31
N GLU A 149 -30.57 23.43 23.39
CA GLU A 149 -30.72 22.00 23.65
C GLU A 149 -29.68 21.12 22.91
N ILE A 150 -28.97 21.68 21.93
CA ILE A 150 -28.06 20.91 21.04
C ILE A 150 -26.61 21.40 21.19
N GLY A 151 -25.78 20.55 21.80
CA GLY A 151 -24.33 20.72 21.86
C GLY A 151 -23.63 20.24 20.59
N TYR A 152 -22.55 20.92 20.22
CA TYR A 152 -21.69 20.56 19.10
C TYR A 152 -20.27 20.29 19.59
N PHE A 153 -19.68 19.20 19.09
CA PHE A 153 -18.28 18.86 19.29
C PHE A 153 -17.65 18.51 17.95
N TYR A 154 -16.56 19.20 17.62
CA TYR A 154 -15.70 18.90 16.49
C TYR A 154 -14.35 18.42 16.97
N PHE A 155 -14.01 17.19 16.60
CA PHE A 155 -12.71 16.59 16.82
C PHE A 155 -11.93 16.64 15.50
N ARG A 156 -10.74 17.25 15.51
CA ARG A 156 -9.92 17.35 14.29
C ARG A 156 -9.32 15.99 13.88
N ASN A 157 -8.95 15.17 14.86
CA ASN A 157 -8.49 13.79 14.69
C ASN A 157 -8.60 13.05 16.04
N PHE A 158 -8.50 11.73 15.99
CA PHE A 158 -8.46 10.85 17.16
C PHE A 158 -7.09 10.19 17.34
N SER A 159 -6.03 10.71 16.71
CA SER A 159 -4.71 10.08 16.79
C SER A 159 -4.20 10.15 18.23
N SER A 160 -4.11 9.00 18.91
CA SER A 160 -3.26 8.88 20.08
C SER A 160 -1.81 9.00 19.59
N ARG A 161 -1.06 9.95 20.15
CA ARG A 161 0.39 9.84 20.01
C ARG A 161 0.80 8.60 20.80
N LYS A 162 1.51 7.67 20.15
CA LYS A 162 2.49 6.88 20.90
C LYS A 162 3.45 7.90 21.51
N GLU A 163 3.52 7.93 22.84
CA GLU A 163 4.65 8.53 23.52
C GLU A 163 5.89 7.78 22.99
N SER A 164 6.73 8.51 22.27
CA SER A 164 8.07 8.09 21.88
C SER A 164 8.99 8.19 23.08
#